data_AF-A0A928VHZ8-F1
#
_entry.id   AF-A0A928VHZ8-F1
#
_cell.length_a   1.000
_cell.length_b   1.000
_cell.length_c   1.000
_cell.angle_alpha   90.00
_cell.angle_beta   90.00
_cell.angle_gamma   90.00
#
_symmetry.space_group_name_H-M   'P 1'
#
loop_
_entity.id
_entity.type
_entity.pdbx_description
1 polymer ?
#
loop_
_entity_poly.entity_id
_entity_poly.type
_entity_poly.pdbx_seq_one_letter_code
_entity_poly.pdbx_strand_id
1 'polypeptide(L)' 'MCQLLGMNCNVPTDICFSFEGFSARGGRTDEHQDGWGIAFFEGAGCRSFIDVKAATTSPVAELVRQ' A
#
# COMPACT_ATOMS: atom_id res chain seq x y z
N MET A 1 -9.32 -4.07 -13.51
CA MET A 1 -8.13 -4.95 -13.30
C MET A 1 -7.34 -4.36 -12.14
N CYS A 2 -6.77 -5.14 -11.23
CA CYS A 2 -6.04 -4.59 -10.08
C CYS A 2 -4.59 -4.25 -10.44
N GLN A 3 -4.00 -3.32 -9.69
CA GLN A 3 -2.58 -3.05 -9.72
C GLN A 3 -1.86 -3.67 -8.53
N LEU A 4 -0.59 -4.04 -8.73
CA LEU A 4 0.23 -4.71 -7.72
C LEU A 4 1.48 -3.88 -7.40
N LEU A 5 1.90 -3.95 -6.13
CA LEU A 5 3.18 -3.46 -5.62
C LEU A 5 3.80 -4.54 -4.74
N GLY A 6 5.08 -4.84 -4.94
CA GLY A 6 5.84 -5.76 -4.10
C GLY A 6 7.28 -5.27 -3.95
N MET A 7 7.85 -5.46 -2.76
CA MET A 7 9.22 -5.05 -2.44
C MET A 7 9.93 -6.18 -1.69
N ASN A 8 11.17 -6.46 -2.08
CA ASN A 8 12.05 -7.40 -1.40
C ASN A 8 13.43 -6.75 -1.25
N CYS A 9 13.92 -6.68 -0.02
CA CYS A 9 15.18 -6.04 0.33
C CYS A 9 15.97 -6.92 1.31
N ASN A 10 17.30 -6.85 1.26
CA ASN A 10 18.18 -7.61 2.16
C ASN A 10 18.31 -6.98 3.56
N VAL A 11 17.86 -5.74 3.73
CA VAL A 11 17.81 -5.00 4.99
C VAL A 11 16.44 -4.35 5.16
N PRO A 12 15.99 -4.06 6.40
CA PRO A 12 14.76 -3.30 6.63
C PRO A 12 14.77 -1.98 5.86
N THR A 13 13.79 -1.81 4.98
CA THR A 13 13.70 -0.69 4.02
C THR A 13 12.30 -0.12 4.04
N ASP A 14 12.21 1.20 3.93
CA ASP A 14 10.94 1.91 3.88
C ASP A 14 10.25 1.75 2.52
N ILE A 15 8.95 1.47 2.53
CA ILE A 15 8.10 1.32 1.34
C ILE A 15 7.51 2.66 0.87
N CYS A 16 7.58 3.73 1.67
CA CYS A 16 6.85 4.99 1.47
C CYS A 16 7.00 5.57 0.06
N PHE A 17 8.22 5.57 -0.50
CA PHE A 17 8.44 6.07 -1.86
C PHE A 17 7.67 5.28 -2.92
N SER A 18 7.73 3.94 -2.88
CA SER A 18 6.98 3.09 -3.80
C SER A 18 5.48 3.12 -3.53
N PHE A 19 5.10 3.28 -2.27
CA PHE A 19 3.71 3.36 -1.84
C PHE A 19 3.03 4.67 -2.26
N GLU A 20 3.73 5.81 -2.30
CA GLU A 20 3.18 7.09 -2.78
C GLU A 20 2.64 6.93 -4.21
N GLY A 21 3.45 6.38 -5.12
CA GLY A 21 3.02 6.12 -6.49
C GLY A 21 1.87 5.12 -6.60
N PHE A 22 1.89 4.05 -5.79
CA PHE A 22 0.80 3.07 -5.76
C PHE A 22 -0.51 3.68 -5.26
N SER A 23 -0.46 4.39 -4.13
CA SER A 23 -1.64 5.01 -3.54
C SER A 23 -2.25 6.07 -4.44
N ALA A 24 -1.44 6.83 -5.20
CA ALA A 24 -1.93 7.77 -6.21
C ALA A 24 -2.74 7.09 -7.32
N ARG A 25 -2.36 5.89 -7.75
CA ARG A 25 -3.11 5.12 -8.76
C ARG A 25 -4.37 4.49 -8.18
N GLY A 26 -4.51 4.47 -6.86
CA GLY A 26 -5.72 4.08 -6.16
C GLY A 26 -6.82 5.14 -6.18
N GLY A 27 -7.15 5.71 -7.36
CA GLY A 27 -8.25 6.67 -7.55
C GLY A 27 -7.89 8.13 -7.85
N ARG A 28 -6.60 8.49 -8.01
CA ARG A 28 -6.17 9.86 -8.40
C ARG A 28 -5.59 9.90 -9.80
N THR A 29 -4.65 9.00 -10.11
CA THR A 29 -3.97 8.95 -11.42
C THR A 29 -4.35 7.73 -12.25
N ASP A 30 -5.17 6.83 -11.70
CA ASP A 30 -5.68 5.63 -12.37
C ASP A 30 -7.02 5.20 -11.74
N GLU A 31 -7.70 4.21 -12.31
CA GLU A 31 -9.08 3.80 -11.97
C GLU A 31 -9.21 2.80 -10.80
N HIS A 32 -8.10 2.42 -10.14
CA HIS A 32 -8.07 1.33 -9.15
C HIS A 32 -8.63 1.73 -7.77
N GLN A 33 -9.94 1.94 -7.67
CA GLN A 33 -10.57 2.54 -6.50
C GLN A 33 -11.45 1.59 -5.67
N ASP A 34 -11.51 0.30 -6.01
CA ASP A 34 -12.39 -0.71 -5.38
C ASP A 34 -11.90 -1.25 -4.02
N GLY A 35 -10.95 -0.54 -3.39
CA GLY A 35 -10.25 -0.96 -2.18
C GLY A 35 -8.80 -1.34 -2.43
N TRP A 36 -8.04 -1.54 -1.34
CA TRP A 36 -6.64 -1.89 -1.40
C TRP A 36 -6.17 -2.61 -0.13
N GLY A 37 -4.96 -3.14 -0.18
CA GLY A 37 -4.29 -3.66 1.01
C GLY A 37 -2.78 -3.73 0.84
N ILE A 38 -2.09 -3.86 1.96
CA ILE A 38 -0.65 -4.06 2.02
C ILE A 38 -0.33 -5.02 3.16
N ALA A 39 0.67 -5.86 2.94
CA ALA A 39 1.24 -6.69 3.97
C ALA A 39 2.76 -6.58 3.96
N PHE A 40 3.37 -6.66 5.13
CA PHE A 40 4.81 -6.67 5.29
C PHE A 40 5.22 -7.62 6.42
N PHE A 41 6.45 -8.10 6.34
CA PHE A 41 7.01 -9.01 7.33
C PHE A 41 7.70 -8.24 8.45
N GLU A 42 7.41 -8.63 9.69
CA GLU A 42 8.10 -8.19 10.91
C GLU A 42 8.78 -9.43 11.51
N GLY A 43 10.02 -9.70 11.08
CA GLY A 43 10.70 -10.97 11.36
C GLY A 43 9.97 -12.14 10.70
N ALA A 44 9.55 -13.13 11.49
CA ALA A 44 8.74 -14.26 11.02
C ALA A 44 7.23 -13.96 10.99
N GLY A 45 6.80 -12.81 11.54
CA GLY A 45 5.41 -12.38 11.53
C GLY A 45 5.04 -11.66 10.24
N CYS A 46 3.75 -11.68 9.90
CA CYS A 46 3.18 -10.90 8.80
C CYS A 46 2.10 -9.98 9.36
N ARG A 47 2.22 -8.68 9.09
CA ARG A 47 1.20 -7.69 9.40
C ARG A 47 0.50 -7.31 8.10
N SER A 48 -0.83 -7.28 8.13
CA SER A 48 -1.66 -6.94 6.98
C SER A 48 -2.64 -5.83 7.32
N PHE A 49 -2.79 -4.89 6.41
CA PHE A 49 -3.76 -3.80 6.46
C PHE A 49 -4.60 -3.84 5.19
N ILE A 50 -5.92 -3.73 5.35
CA ILE A 50 -6.89 -3.76 4.25
C ILE A 50 -7.91 -2.66 4.49
N ASP A 51 -8.28 -1.95 3.42
CA ASP A 51 -9.35 -0.97 3.45
C ASP A 51 -10.22 -1.13 2.18
N VAL A 52 -11.54 -1.01 2.37
CA VAL A 52 -12.52 -1.02 1.28
C VAL A 52 -12.56 0.32 0.54
N LYS A 53 -12.05 1.39 1.15
CA LYS A 53 -11.89 2.69 0.48
C LYS A 53 -10.71 2.68 -0.49
N ALA A 54 -10.79 3.49 -1.52
CA ALA A 54 -9.67 3.74 -2.44
C ALA A 54 -8.41 4.23 -1.69
N ALA A 55 -7.21 3.82 -2.12
CA ALA A 55 -5.96 4.15 -1.43
C ALA A 55 -5.68 5.66 -1.32
N THR A 56 -6.27 6.46 -2.21
CA THR A 56 -6.19 7.94 -2.18
C THR A 56 -6.99 8.59 -1.05
N THR A 57 -8.05 7.94 -0.55
CA THR A 57 -8.97 8.48 0.49
C THR A 57 -9.04 7.58 1.72
N SER A 58 -8.18 6.57 1.78
CA SER A 58 -8.15 5.59 2.85
C SER A 58 -7.38 6.13 4.07
N PRO A 59 -7.99 6.17 5.27
CA PRO A 59 -7.26 6.51 6.50
C PRO A 59 -6.18 5.47 6.84
N VAL A 60 -6.34 4.22 6.38
CA VAL A 60 -5.30 3.19 6.50
C VAL A 60 -4.09 3.55 5.63
N ALA A 61 -4.31 4.12 4.44
CA ALA A 61 -3.21 4.53 3.57
C ALA A 61 -2.47 5.74 4.14
N GLU A 62 -3.18 6.63 4.85
CA GLU A 62 -2.55 7.72 5.60
C GLU A 62 -1.67 7.19 6.73
N LEU A 63 -2.13 6.17 7.46
CA LEU A 63 -1.32 5.52 8.51
C LEU A 63 -0.05 4.87 7.94
N VAL A 64 -0.14 4.22 6.76
CA VAL A 64 1.02 3.55 6.13
C VAL A 64 2.06 4.54 5.59
N ARG A 65 1.68 5.81 5.35
CA ARG A 65 2.60 6.88 4.92
C ARG A 65 3.34 7.59 6.07
N GLN A 66 3.00 7.30 7.33
CA GLN A 66 3.62 7.89 8.52
C GLN A 66 4.77 7.02 9.04
#